data_AF-A0A3D1P9W1-F1
#
_entry.id   AF-A0A3D1P9W1-F1
#
_cell.length_a   1.000
_cell.length_b   1.000
_cell.length_c   1.000
_cell.angle_alpha   90.00
_cell.angle_beta   90.00
_cell.angle_gamma   90.00
#
_symmetry.space_group_name_H-M   'P 1'
#
loop_
_entity.id
_entity.type
_entity.pdbx_description
1 polymer ?
#
loop_
_entity_poly.entity_id
_entity_poly.type
_entity_poly.pdbx_seq_one_letter_code
_entity_poly.pdbx_strand_id
1 'polypeptide(L)'
;MTNRQGQPVYDNQNVKTVGDRGPTVLENYNFLEKITHFDRERIPERVVHARGAGAHGYFEAYGTVGDEPVNKYTRAKLFQEKGKITP
;
A
#
# COMPACT_ATOMS: atom_id res chain seq x y z
N MET A 1 15.37 0.94 -15.12
CA MET A 1 14.84 0.16 -13.98
C MET A 1 15.93 0.07 -12.93
N THR A 2 15.60 0.15 -11.65
CA THR A 2 16.56 0.08 -10.53
C THR A 2 16.08 -0.95 -9.52
N ASN A 3 16.99 -1.46 -8.69
CA ASN A 3 16.62 -2.25 -7.51
C ASN A 3 16.25 -1.34 -6.33
N ARG A 4 15.87 -1.89 -5.16
CA ARG A 4 15.43 -1.07 -4.01
C ARG A 4 16.57 -0.33 -3.33
N GLN A 5 17.81 -0.77 -3.53
CA GLN A 5 19.00 -0.03 -3.11
C GLN A 5 19.35 1.12 -4.06
N GLY A 6 18.55 1.37 -5.10
CA GLY A 6 18.76 2.43 -6.08
C GLY A 6 19.81 2.10 -7.14
N GLN A 7 20.36 0.87 -7.16
CA GLN A 7 21.34 0.49 -8.16
C GLN A 7 20.64 0.26 -9.52
N PRO A 8 21.19 0.79 -10.63
CA PRO A 8 20.66 0.51 -11.97
C PRO A 8 20.69 -0.99 -12.29
N VAL A 9 19.60 -1.50 -12.86
CA VAL A 9 19.54 -2.87 -13.38
C VAL A 9 19.75 -2.83 -14.89
N TYR A 10 20.90 -3.34 -15.33
CA TYR A 10 21.31 -3.32 -16.74
C TYR A 10 20.73 -4.49 -17.56
N ASP A 11 20.55 -5.66 -16.95
CA ASP A 11 19.87 -6.82 -17.53
C ASP A 11 18.84 -7.36 -16.53
N ASN A 12 17.59 -7.51 -16.98
CA ASN A 12 16.46 -8.03 -16.21
C ASN A 12 15.80 -9.25 -16.90
N GLN A 13 16.43 -9.78 -17.94
CA GLN A 13 15.96 -10.94 -18.69
C GLN A 13 16.75 -12.19 -18.31
N ASN A 14 18.01 -12.03 -17.90
CA ASN A 14 18.90 -13.13 -17.54
C ASN A 14 19.36 -13.07 -16.08
N VAL A 15 19.72 -14.22 -15.52
CA VAL A 15 20.42 -14.35 -14.24
C VAL A 15 21.91 -14.58 -14.50
N LYS A 16 22.79 -14.23 -13.56
CA LYS A 16 24.23 -14.47 -13.68
C LYS A 16 24.52 -15.97 -13.52
N THR A 17 25.20 -16.55 -14.49
CA THR A 17 25.54 -17.98 -14.56
C THR A 17 27.01 -18.17 -14.89
N VAL A 18 27.54 -19.39 -14.67
CA VAL A 18 28.87 -19.78 -15.15
C VAL A 18 28.78 -20.15 -16.64
N GLY A 19 28.80 -19.13 -17.51
CA GLY A 19 28.53 -19.26 -18.95
C GLY A 19 27.03 -19.30 -19.27
N ASP A 20 26.66 -19.02 -20.53
CA ASP A 20 25.28 -18.75 -20.94
C ASP A 20 24.27 -19.88 -20.67
N ARG A 21 24.75 -21.12 -20.51
CA ARG A 21 23.94 -22.31 -20.17
C ARG A 21 24.46 -23.05 -18.93
N GLY A 22 25.25 -22.37 -18.10
CA GLY A 22 25.78 -22.95 -16.87
C GLY A 22 24.88 -22.73 -15.64
N PRO A 23 25.29 -23.24 -14.48
CA PRO A 23 24.55 -23.06 -13.23
C PRO A 23 24.54 -21.59 -12.77
N THR A 24 23.51 -21.22 -12.02
CA THR A 24 23.39 -19.91 -11.34
C THR A 24 24.34 -19.81 -10.16
N VAL A 25 24.88 -18.62 -9.92
CA VAL A 25 25.79 -18.33 -8.79
C VAL A 25 25.10 -17.54 -7.67
N LEU A 26 25.68 -17.51 -6.46
CA LEU A 26 25.14 -16.70 -5.37
C LEU A 26 25.39 -15.19 -5.55
N GLU A 27 26.31 -14.80 -6.43
CA GLU A 27 26.62 -13.41 -6.81
C GLU A 27 25.53 -12.77 -7.69
N ASN A 28 24.27 -13.00 -7.34
CA ASN A 28 23.07 -12.65 -8.09
C ASN A 28 22.19 -11.69 -7.29
N TYR A 29 22.76 -10.58 -6.79
CA TYR A 29 22.07 -9.68 -5.87
C TYR A 29 20.69 -9.21 -6.40
N ASN A 30 20.62 -8.76 -7.65
CA ASN A 30 19.36 -8.31 -8.26
C ASN A 30 18.29 -9.41 -8.31
N PHE A 31 18.68 -10.66 -8.60
CA PHE A 31 17.76 -11.80 -8.62
C PHE A 31 17.31 -12.16 -7.19
N LEU A 32 18.27 -12.28 -6.26
CA LEU A 32 17.99 -12.65 -4.88
C LEU A 32 17.07 -11.63 -4.20
N GLU A 33 17.36 -10.33 -4.34
CA GLU A 33 16.53 -9.26 -3.79
C GLU A 33 15.10 -9.31 -4.33
N LYS A 34 14.96 -9.43 -5.66
CA LYS A 34 13.67 -9.46 -6.35
C LYS A 34 12.81 -10.65 -5.91
N ILE A 35 13.38 -11.86 -5.92
CA ILE A 35 12.66 -13.08 -5.54
C ILE A 35 12.37 -13.11 -4.04
N THR A 36 13.31 -12.68 -3.19
CA THR A 36 13.09 -12.63 -1.74
C THR A 36 11.90 -11.76 -1.36
N HIS A 37 11.73 -10.62 -2.05
CA HIS A 37 10.56 -9.78 -1.84
C HIS A 37 9.28 -10.40 -2.41
N PHE A 38 9.35 -10.94 -3.63
CA PHE A 38 8.21 -11.59 -4.29
C PHE A 38 7.62 -12.72 -3.45
N ASP A 39 8.49 -13.59 -2.90
CA ASP A 39 8.10 -14.71 -2.03
C ASP A 39 7.33 -14.26 -0.77
N ARG A 40 7.41 -12.97 -0.42
CA ARG A 40 6.82 -12.36 0.78
C ARG A 40 5.77 -11.30 0.45
N GLU A 41 5.22 -11.30 -0.76
CA GLU A 41 4.17 -10.35 -1.15
C GLU A 41 2.86 -10.54 -0.39
N ARG A 42 2.56 -11.78 0.03
CA ARG A 42 1.31 -12.11 0.69
C ARG A 42 1.42 -11.80 2.18
N ILE A 43 0.52 -10.96 2.66
CA ILE A 43 0.19 -10.80 4.08
C ILE A 43 -1.09 -11.57 4.40
N PRO A 44 -1.33 -11.98 5.65
CA PRO A 44 -2.59 -12.60 6.03
C PRO A 44 -3.78 -11.70 5.66
N GLU A 45 -4.80 -12.29 5.04
CA GLU A 45 -6.05 -11.58 4.76
C GLU A 45 -6.84 -11.32 6.05
N ARG A 46 -7.80 -10.40 5.99
CA ARG A 46 -8.72 -10.16 7.12
C ARG A 46 -9.51 -11.44 7.38
N VAL A 47 -9.65 -11.82 8.66
CA VAL A 47 -10.42 -13.01 9.08
C VAL A 47 -11.86 -12.99 8.55
N VAL A 48 -12.44 -11.81 8.42
CA VAL A 48 -13.75 -11.56 7.79
C VAL A 48 -13.66 -10.39 6.82
N HIS A 49 -14.54 -10.35 5.82
CA HIS A 49 -14.51 -9.35 4.74
C HIS A 49 -13.18 -9.33 3.97
N ALA A 50 -12.61 -10.52 3.67
CA ALA A 50 -11.35 -10.67 2.94
C ALA A 50 -11.41 -10.06 1.52
N ARG A 51 -12.55 -10.21 0.84
CA ARG A 51 -12.78 -9.60 -0.48
C ARG A 51 -13.43 -8.23 -0.32
N GLY A 52 -12.76 -7.20 -0.82
CA GLY A 52 -13.27 -5.83 -0.85
C GLY A 52 -12.52 -4.97 -1.86
N ALA A 53 -13.03 -3.78 -2.11
CA ALA A 53 -12.40 -2.73 -2.90
C ALA A 53 -12.49 -1.41 -2.14
N GLY A 54 -11.51 -0.52 -2.31
CA GLY A 54 -11.46 0.78 -1.63
C GLY A 54 -11.53 1.94 -2.63
N ALA A 55 -12.05 3.07 -2.17
CA ALA A 55 -12.01 4.35 -2.85
C ALA A 55 -11.64 5.44 -1.84
N HIS A 56 -10.82 6.41 -2.27
CA HIS A 56 -10.59 7.62 -1.49
C HIS A 56 -11.78 8.57 -1.63
N GLY A 57 -12.01 9.38 -0.61
CA GLY A 57 -13.06 10.39 -0.60
C GLY A 57 -12.80 11.40 0.50
N TYR A 58 -13.82 12.18 0.81
CA TYR A 58 -13.86 13.00 2.00
C TYR A 58 -15.29 13.03 2.52
N PHE A 59 -15.41 13.23 3.82
CA PHE A 59 -16.65 13.50 4.52
C PHE A 59 -16.73 14.98 4.86
N GLU A 60 -17.83 15.65 4.51
CA GLU A 60 -18.11 17.04 4.89
C GLU A 60 -19.25 17.09 5.92
N ALA A 61 -19.01 17.72 7.06
CA ALA A 61 -20.02 17.84 8.12
C ALA A 61 -20.99 19.00 7.87
N TYR A 62 -22.27 18.80 8.19
CA TYR A 62 -23.27 19.86 8.13
C TYR A 62 -23.36 20.71 9.40
N GLY A 63 -22.72 20.31 10.51
CA GLY A 63 -22.81 20.99 11.82
C GLY A 63 -24.10 20.69 12.61
N THR A 64 -25.04 19.96 12.02
CA THR A 64 -26.35 19.63 12.61
C THR A 64 -26.67 18.15 12.47
N VAL A 65 -27.63 17.69 13.28
CA VAL A 65 -28.32 16.41 13.11
C VAL A 65 -29.81 16.71 12.97
N GLY A 66 -30.34 16.56 11.75
CA GLY A 66 -31.63 17.16 11.41
C GLY A 66 -31.56 18.70 11.54
N ASP A 67 -32.51 19.27 12.29
CA ASP A 67 -32.63 20.71 12.51
C ASP A 67 -31.88 21.22 13.76
N GLU A 68 -31.27 20.32 14.54
CA GLU A 68 -30.61 20.68 15.80
C GLU A 68 -29.08 20.68 15.68
N PRO A 69 -28.37 21.59 16.40
CA PRO A 69 -26.92 21.57 16.49
C PRO A 69 -26.39 20.23 16.99
N VAL A 70 -25.39 19.66 16.30
CA VAL A 70 -24.85 18.34 16.63
C VAL A 70 -24.15 18.31 17.99
N ASN A 71 -23.69 19.47 18.47
CA ASN A 71 -23.02 19.63 19.76
C ASN A 71 -23.90 19.27 20.98
N LYS A 72 -25.22 19.28 20.81
CA LYS A 72 -26.19 18.87 21.84
C LYS A 72 -26.09 17.37 22.14
N TYR A 73 -25.68 16.56 21.16
CA TYR A 73 -25.66 15.11 21.24
C TYR A 73 -24.25 14.53 21.30
N THR A 74 -23.27 15.16 20.64
CA THR A 74 -21.90 14.67 20.60
C THR A 74 -20.89 15.79 20.54
N ARG A 75 -19.75 15.56 21.18
CA ARG A 75 -18.54 16.42 21.13
C ARG A 75 -17.50 15.92 20.11
N ALA A 76 -17.88 14.98 19.24
CA ALA A 76 -16.98 14.45 18.22
C ALA A 76 -16.53 15.56 17.26
N LYS A 77 -15.22 15.82 17.22
CA LYS A 77 -14.64 17.00 16.56
C LYS A 77 -14.94 17.10 15.07
N LEU A 78 -15.12 15.97 14.38
CA LEU A 78 -15.37 15.94 12.94
C LEU A 78 -16.74 16.55 12.55
N PHE A 79 -17.70 16.61 13.47
CA PHE A 79 -19.06 17.08 13.14
C PHE A 79 -19.35 18.52 13.54
N GLN A 80 -18.53 19.13 14.41
CA GLN A 80 -18.91 20.36 15.14
C GLN A 80 -19.08 21.61 14.26
N GLU A 81 -18.42 21.63 13.11
CA GLU A 81 -18.38 22.81 12.23
C GLU A 81 -19.03 22.45 10.89
N LYS A 82 -19.92 23.31 10.42
CA LYS A 82 -20.50 23.18 9.08
C LYS A 82 -19.42 23.41 8.02
N GLY A 83 -19.35 22.54 7.03
CA GLY A 83 -18.34 22.57 5.97
C GLY A 83 -17.02 21.92 6.36
N LYS A 84 -16.94 21.26 7.52
CA LYS A 84 -15.70 20.61 7.95
C LYS A 84 -15.42 19.36 7.14
N ILE A 85 -14.32 19.38 6.39
CA ILE A 85 -13.87 18.28 5.52
C ILE A 85 -12.91 17.37 6.28
N THR A 86 -13.17 16.06 6.28
CA THR A 86 -12.34 15.00 6.87
C THR A 86 -12.08 13.92 5.81
N PRO A 87 -10.82 13.56 5.50
CA PRO A 87 -10.50 12.47 4.58
C PRO A 87 -11.03 11.10 5.02
#